data_AF-A0A2U9B0S6-F1
#
_entry.id   AF-A0A2U9B0S6-F1
#
_cell.length_a   1.000
_cell.length_b   1.000
_cell.length_c   1.000
_cell.angle_alpha   90.00
_cell.angle_beta   90.00
_cell.angle_gamma   90.00
#
_symmetry.space_group_name_H-M   'P 1'
#
loop_
_entity.id
_entity.type
_entity.pdbx_description
1 polymer ?
#
loop_
_entity_poly.entity_id
_entity_poly.type
_entity_poly.pdbx_seq_one_letter_code
_entity_poly.pdbx_strand_id
1 'polypeptide(L)'
;MYRNGGVYGLRSTYWAPVAAPQPQKRRVEEEPHIKKPPNAFMVFRAEQRPHIVAELGTGDSSAVNRVLGQRWKSLSKEEQAQYYVVADREKVIHNLMFPDWSARDNYGKKRKRTRTAPTRC
;
A
#
# COMPACT_ATOMS: atom_id res chain seq x y z
N MET A 1 -42.99 36.69 7.52
CA MET A 1 -42.70 36.37 8.94
C MET A 1 -43.26 34.98 9.19
N TYR A 2 -42.43 33.95 9.15
CA TYR A 2 -41.76 33.30 10.29
C TYR A 2 -42.69 32.39 11.12
N ARG A 3 -42.35 31.09 11.05
CA ARG A 3 -42.42 30.03 12.08
C ARG A 3 -43.77 29.69 12.71
N ASN A 4 -44.25 28.48 12.42
CA ASN A 4 -44.92 27.66 13.42
C ASN A 4 -43.93 26.62 13.95
N GLY A 5 -43.72 26.64 15.27
CA GLY A 5 -43.01 25.64 16.05
C GLY A 5 -43.98 24.66 16.73
N GLY A 6 -43.43 23.67 17.45
CA GLY A 6 -44.21 22.67 18.20
C GLY A 6 -43.76 21.22 17.93
N VAL A 7 -42.51 20.86 18.20
CA VAL A 7 -42.02 20.09 19.37
C VAL A 7 -42.79 18.80 19.79
N TYR A 8 -42.01 17.72 19.84
CA TYR A 8 -42.10 16.45 20.57
C TYR A 8 -42.85 15.25 19.97
N GLY A 9 -42.05 14.30 19.44
CA GLY A 9 -42.44 12.90 19.21
C GLY A 9 -41.22 12.00 19.00
N LEU A 10 -41.01 11.09 19.96
CA LEU A 10 -40.37 9.76 19.81
C LEU A 10 -38.83 9.71 19.64
N ARG A 11 -38.14 9.37 20.75
CA ARG A 11 -36.83 8.72 20.72
C ARG A 11 -36.98 7.37 20.01
N SER A 12 -36.60 7.27 18.74
CA SER A 12 -36.48 5.99 18.06
C SER A 12 -35.45 6.03 16.94
N THR A 13 -34.74 4.90 16.84
CA THR A 13 -33.87 4.45 15.76
C THR A 13 -32.68 5.33 15.39
N TYR A 14 -31.55 5.24 16.10
CA TYR A 14 -30.27 5.18 15.41
C TYR A 14 -29.32 4.24 16.15
N TRP A 15 -29.36 2.99 15.72
CA TRP A 15 -28.20 2.11 15.65
C TRP A 15 -26.95 2.94 15.29
N ALA A 16 -26.08 3.19 16.26
CA ALA A 16 -24.73 3.62 15.97
C ALA A 16 -23.96 2.37 15.53
N PRO A 17 -23.54 2.24 14.25
CA PRO A 17 -22.67 1.14 13.89
C PRO A 17 -21.32 1.39 14.56
N VAL A 18 -21.03 0.59 15.58
CA VAL A 18 -19.66 0.27 16.00
C VAL A 18 -18.87 0.03 14.73
N ALA A 19 -17.83 0.84 14.51
CA ALA A 19 -16.99 0.81 13.31
C ALA A 19 -16.69 -0.64 12.93
N ALA A 20 -17.24 -1.07 11.80
CA ALA A 20 -17.10 -2.45 11.32
C ALA A 20 -15.61 -2.79 11.26
N PRO A 21 -15.17 -3.93 11.82
CA PRO A 21 -13.80 -4.37 11.64
C PRO A 21 -13.53 -4.48 10.14
N GLN A 22 -12.57 -3.70 9.64
CA GLN A 22 -12.11 -3.77 8.27
C GLN A 22 -11.87 -5.24 7.91
N PRO A 23 -12.32 -5.74 6.75
CA PRO A 23 -12.14 -7.14 6.38
C PRO A 23 -10.65 -7.44 6.30
N GLN A 24 -10.10 -8.00 7.38
CA GLN A 24 -8.77 -8.54 7.43
C GLN A 24 -8.77 -9.71 6.46
N LYS A 25 -8.23 -9.47 5.25
CA LYS A 25 -8.05 -10.50 4.23
C LYS A 25 -7.46 -11.71 4.92
N ARG A 26 -8.27 -12.78 5.06
CA ARG A 26 -7.82 -14.06 5.62
C ARG A 26 -6.54 -14.41 4.86
N ARG A 27 -5.42 -14.48 5.58
CA ARG A 27 -4.19 -15.05 5.03
C ARG A 27 -4.54 -16.52 4.82
N VAL A 28 -4.80 -16.88 3.58
CA VAL A 28 -4.78 -18.29 3.19
C VAL A 28 -3.37 -18.76 3.56
N GLU A 29 -3.32 -19.75 4.43
CA GLU A 29 -2.11 -20.45 4.86
C GLU A 29 -1.65 -21.32 3.69
N GLU A 30 -1.31 -20.67 2.57
CA GLU A 30 -0.51 -21.26 1.51
C GLU A 30 0.95 -21.22 1.97
N GLU A 31 1.68 -22.28 1.65
CA GLU A 31 3.12 -22.51 1.86
C GLU A 31 3.98 -21.26 2.02
N PRO A 32 5.09 -21.30 2.80
CA PRO A 32 5.95 -20.16 3.08
C PRO A 32 6.29 -19.37 1.80
N HIS A 33 5.51 -18.31 1.56
CA HIS A 33 5.53 -17.56 0.31
C HIS A 33 6.76 -16.66 0.32
N ILE A 34 7.84 -17.15 -0.28
CA ILE A 34 9.06 -16.38 -0.48
C ILE A 34 8.73 -15.23 -1.44
N LYS A 35 8.86 -14.00 -0.93
CA LYS A 35 8.59 -12.77 -1.67
C LYS A 35 9.75 -12.45 -2.60
N LYS A 36 9.48 -11.70 -3.66
CA LYS A 36 10.53 -11.21 -4.56
C LYS A 36 11.56 -10.38 -3.79
N PRO A 37 12.85 -10.43 -4.18
CA PRO A 37 13.84 -9.51 -3.64
C PRO A 37 13.41 -8.06 -3.93
N PRO A 38 13.61 -7.14 -2.97
CA PRO A 38 13.24 -5.74 -3.12
C PRO A 38 14.07 -5.08 -4.22
N ASN A 39 13.43 -4.28 -5.06
CA ASN A 39 14.13 -3.41 -6.01
C ASN A 39 14.60 -2.11 -5.33
N ALA A 40 15.39 -1.30 -6.03
CA ALA A 40 15.94 -0.04 -5.52
C ALA A 40 14.87 0.87 -4.88
N PHE A 41 13.74 1.05 -5.56
CA PHE A 41 12.62 1.86 -5.04
C PHE A 41 11.98 1.25 -3.78
N MET A 42 11.88 -0.08 -3.68
CA MET A 42 11.32 -0.74 -2.50
C MET A 42 12.25 -0.63 -1.30
N VAL A 43 13.57 -0.65 -1.51
CA VAL A 43 14.57 -0.36 -0.47
C VAL A 43 14.40 1.08 0.02
N PHE A 44 14.38 2.05 -0.90
CA PHE A 44 14.13 3.46 -0.57
C PHE A 44 12.80 3.68 0.16
N ARG A 45 11.73 3.04 -0.30
CA ARG A 45 10.40 3.13 0.33
C ARG A 45 10.42 2.61 1.76
N ALA A 46 11.14 1.51 2.05
CA ALA A 46 11.19 0.94 3.39
C ALA A 46 11.75 1.96 4.39
N GLU A 47 12.79 2.69 3.99
CA GLU A 47 13.43 3.74 4.77
C GLU A 47 12.55 5.01 4.87
N GLN A 48 12.00 5.49 3.75
CA GLN A 48 11.33 6.79 3.71
C GLN A 48 9.87 6.78 4.17
N ARG A 49 9.20 5.63 4.13
CA ARG A 49 7.80 5.51 4.54
C ARG A 49 7.54 6.01 5.97
N PRO A 50 8.29 5.62 7.02
CA PRO A 50 8.06 6.15 8.36
C PRO A 50 8.21 7.67 8.44
N HIS A 51 9.20 8.25 7.74
CA HIS A 51 9.39 9.69 7.69
C HIS A 51 8.18 10.42 7.07
N ILE A 52 7.69 9.93 5.93
CA ILE A 52 6.54 10.54 5.24
C ILE A 52 5.24 10.35 6.03
N VAL A 53 5.06 9.21 6.70
CA VAL A 53 3.89 8.98 7.58
C VAL A 53 3.92 9.96 8.76
N ALA A 54 5.10 10.22 9.34
CA ALA A 54 5.25 11.20 10.40
C ALA A 54 4.96 12.63 9.93
N GLU A 55 5.44 13.01 8.74
CA GLU A 55 5.17 14.34 8.15
C GLU A 55 3.70 14.55 7.79
N LEU A 56 3.05 13.55 7.18
CA LEU A 56 1.66 13.67 6.73
C LEU A 56 0.64 13.42 7.84
N GLY A 57 1.05 12.83 8.97
CA GLY A 57 0.15 12.45 10.06
C GLY A 57 -0.88 11.38 9.67
N THR A 58 -0.76 10.76 8.50
CA THR A 58 -1.68 9.74 7.99
C THR A 58 -0.95 8.49 7.55
N GLY A 59 -1.49 7.33 7.94
CA GLY A 59 -1.06 6.03 7.46
C GLY A 59 -1.64 5.67 6.09
N ASP A 60 -2.37 6.57 5.43
CA ASP A 60 -3.00 6.30 4.13
C ASP A 60 -1.95 5.95 3.08
N SER A 61 -2.02 4.70 2.61
CA SER A 61 -1.02 4.17 1.69
C SER A 61 -1.11 4.82 0.30
N SER A 62 -2.28 5.33 -0.10
CA SER A 62 -2.42 6.02 -1.39
C SER A 62 -1.67 7.35 -1.39
N ALA A 63 -1.94 8.20 -0.38
CA ALA A 63 -1.26 9.48 -0.19
C ALA A 63 0.25 9.30 0.01
N VAL A 64 0.66 8.38 0.89
CA VAL A 64 2.07 8.12 1.17
C VAL A 64 2.82 7.62 -0.08
N ASN A 65 2.23 6.71 -0.85
CA ASN A 65 2.86 6.21 -2.08
C ASN A 65 2.93 7.29 -3.18
N ARG A 66 2.01 8.25 -3.20
CA ARG A 66 2.06 9.41 -4.11
C ARG A 66 3.30 10.25 -3.85
N VAL A 67 3.53 10.60 -2.58
CA VAL A 67 4.69 11.41 -2.15
C VAL A 67 6.00 10.65 -2.34
N LEU A 68 6.05 9.37 -1.97
CA LEU A 68 7.22 8.51 -2.19
C LEU A 68 7.66 8.47 -3.66
N GLY A 69 6.71 8.31 -4.58
CA GLY A 69 6.99 8.28 -6.01
C GLY A 69 7.51 9.62 -6.55
N GLN A 70 7.08 10.74 -5.96
CA GLN A 70 7.62 12.06 -6.29
C GLN A 70 9.05 12.21 -5.75
N ARG A 71 9.28 11.92 -4.46
CA ARG A 71 10.61 12.01 -3.84
C ARG A 71 11.65 11.17 -4.57
N TRP A 72 11.33 9.93 -4.92
CA TRP A 72 12.23 9.06 -5.69
C TRP A 72 12.66 9.66 -7.03
N LYS A 73 11.73 10.30 -7.75
CA LYS A 73 12.03 10.95 -9.03
C LYS A 73 12.83 12.24 -8.86
N SER A 74 12.73 12.89 -7.71
CA SER A 74 13.48 14.09 -7.37
C SER A 74 14.90 13.80 -6.89
N LEU A 75 15.22 12.55 -6.51
CA LEU A 75 16.58 12.17 -6.13
C LEU A 75 17.54 12.27 -7.32
N SER A 76 18.79 12.61 -7.02
CA SER A 76 19.88 12.57 -7.99
C SER A 76 20.17 11.14 -8.46
N LYS A 77 20.89 11.00 -9.58
CA LYS A 77 21.24 9.67 -10.11
C LYS A 77 22.21 8.95 -9.19
N GLU A 78 23.05 9.70 -8.51
CA GLU A 78 24.05 9.22 -7.56
C GLU A 78 23.38 8.61 -6.34
N GLU A 79 22.37 9.29 -5.77
CA GLU A 79 21.57 8.76 -4.66
C GLU A 79 20.78 7.53 -5.09
N GLN A 80 20.14 7.57 -6.27
CA GLN A 80 19.44 6.40 -6.80
C GLN A 80 20.40 5.21 -7.00
N ALA A 81 21.63 5.45 -7.48
CA ALA A 81 22.64 4.42 -7.71
C ALA A 81 23.00 3.66 -6.43
N GLN A 82 23.06 4.35 -5.28
CA GLN A 82 23.29 3.68 -3.99
C GLN A 82 22.19 2.65 -3.69
N TYR A 83 20.93 3.00 -3.94
CA TYR A 83 19.81 2.07 -3.78
C TYR A 83 19.81 0.93 -4.80
N TYR A 84 20.30 1.17 -6.03
CA TYR A 84 20.50 0.10 -7.02
C TYR A 84 21.53 -0.92 -6.55
N VAL A 85 22.68 -0.47 -6.03
CA VAL A 85 23.72 -1.36 -5.49
C VAL A 85 23.17 -2.24 -4.36
N VAL A 86 22.40 -1.66 -3.44
CA VAL A 86 21.78 -2.43 -2.34
C VAL A 86 20.77 -3.44 -2.87
N ALA A 87 19.91 -3.04 -3.82
CA ALA A 87 18.93 -3.94 -4.41
C ALA A 87 19.57 -5.10 -5.19
N ASP A 88 20.68 -4.86 -5.88
CA ASP A 88 21.42 -5.90 -6.58
C ASP A 88 22.07 -6.88 -5.61
N ARG A 89 22.63 -6.39 -4.49
CA ARG A 89 23.13 -7.27 -3.42
C ARG A 89 22.02 -8.15 -2.86
N GLU A 90 20.85 -7.58 -2.58
CA GLU A 90 19.71 -8.32 -2.03
C GLU A 90 19.19 -9.37 -3.02
N LYS A 91 19.20 -9.05 -4.32
CA LYS A 91 18.87 -10.00 -5.39
C LYS A 91 19.86 -11.17 -5.43
N VAL A 92 21.17 -10.91 -5.31
CA VAL A 92 22.19 -11.96 -5.27
C VAL A 92 22.01 -12.85 -4.04
N ILE A 93 21.83 -12.25 -2.86
CA ILE A 93 21.59 -12.99 -1.61
C ILE A 93 20.34 -13.86 -1.75
N HIS A 94 19.24 -13.32 -2.29
CA HIS A 94 18.02 -14.07 -2.52
C HIS A 94 18.23 -15.25 -3.46
N ASN A 95 18.97 -15.06 -4.56
CA ASN A 95 19.26 -16.16 -5.50
C ASN A 95 20.12 -17.25 -4.86
N LEU A 96 21.05 -16.89 -3.96
CA LEU A 96 21.86 -17.86 -3.23
C LEU A 96 21.06 -18.62 -2.17
N MET A 97 20.18 -17.94 -1.45
CA MET A 97 19.35 -18.55 -0.40
C MET A 97 18.20 -19.38 -0.98
N PHE A 98 17.70 -19.02 -2.16
CA PHE A 98 16.56 -19.65 -2.80
C PHE A 98 16.85 -19.95 -4.27
N PRO A 99 17.73 -20.92 -4.57
CA PRO A 99 18.12 -21.25 -5.95
C PRO A 99 16.94 -21.77 -6.79
N ASP A 100 15.98 -22.46 -6.17
CA ASP A 100 14.79 -22.98 -6.85
C ASP A 100 13.63 -21.97 -6.93
N TRP A 101 13.83 -20.74 -6.45
CA TRP A 101 12.77 -19.74 -6.46
C TRP A 101 12.59 -19.09 -7.83
N SER A 102 11.35 -19.13 -8.32
CA SER A 102 10.96 -18.51 -9.59
C SER A 102 9.79 -17.55 -9.40
N ALA A 103 9.93 -16.34 -9.96
CA ALA A 103 8.90 -15.32 -9.89
C ALA A 103 7.59 -15.71 -10.62
N ARG A 104 7.67 -16.60 -11.63
CA ARG A 104 6.52 -17.02 -12.44
C ARG A 104 5.55 -17.88 -11.62
N ASP A 105 6.07 -18.83 -10.88
CA ASP A 105 5.29 -19.79 -10.10
C ASP A 105 4.56 -19.11 -8.92
N ASN A 106 5.10 -17.97 -8.49
CA ASN A 106 4.67 -17.25 -7.30
C ASN A 106 3.61 -16.14 -7.57
N TYR A 107 3.59 -15.52 -8.76
CA TYR A 107 2.73 -14.33 -9.04
C TYR A 107 1.61 -14.54 -10.07
N GLY A 108 1.59 -15.65 -10.83
CA GLY A 108 0.62 -15.87 -11.91
C GLY A 108 -0.84 -16.09 -11.47
N LYS A 109 -1.10 -16.42 -10.20
CA LYS A 109 -2.41 -16.87 -9.71
C LYS A 109 -3.38 -15.74 -9.31
N LYS A 110 -2.94 -14.47 -9.21
CA LYS A 110 -3.80 -13.36 -8.76
C LYS A 110 -4.54 -12.71 -9.93
N ARG A 111 -5.87 -12.70 -9.89
CA ARG A 111 -6.74 -12.01 -10.86
C ARG A 111 -6.28 -10.55 -11.01
N LYS A 112 -5.88 -10.16 -12.23
CA LYS A 112 -5.59 -8.76 -12.55
C LYS A 112 -6.86 -7.93 -12.33
N ARG A 113 -6.78 -6.91 -11.48
CA ARG A 113 -7.89 -5.97 -11.28
C ARG A 113 -8.08 -5.21 -12.60
N THR A 114 -9.24 -5.35 -13.22
CA THR A 114 -9.60 -4.58 -14.40
C THR A 114 -9.64 -3.11 -14.01
N ARG A 115 -8.84 -2.28 -14.69
CA ARG A 115 -8.98 -0.82 -14.58
C ARG A 115 -10.19 -0.47 -15.43
N THR A 116 -11.35 -0.29 -14.81
CA THR A 116 -12.48 0.34 -15.50
C THR A 116 -12.01 1.73 -15.94
N ALA A 117 -12.01 1.99 -17.24
CA ALA A 117 -11.68 3.30 -17.77
C ALA A 117 -12.63 4.33 -17.15
N PRO A 118 -12.17 5.52 -16.73
CA PRO A 118 -13.09 6.57 -16.36
C PRO A 118 -13.90 6.92 -17.62
N THR A 119 -15.23 6.77 -17.53
CA THR A 119 -16.15 7.31 -18.53
C THR A 119 -15.79 8.78 -18.71
N ARG A 120 -15.24 9.13 -19.88
CA ARG A 120 -15.20 10.53 -20.32
C ARG A 120 -16.65 10.92 -20.57
N CYS A 121 -17.21 11.73 -19.68
CA CYS A 121 -18.38 12.54 -20.00
C CYS A 121 -17.91 13.76 -20.81
#